data_AF-A0AAD3RN98-F1
#
_entry.id   AF-A0AAD3RN98-F1
#
_cell.length_a   1.000
_cell.length_b   1.000
_cell.length_c   1.000
_cell.angle_alpha   90.00
_cell.angle_beta   90.00
_cell.angle_gamma   90.00
#
_symmetry.space_group_name_H-M   'P 1'
#
loop_
_entity.id
_entity.type
_entity.pdbx_description
1 polymer ?
#
loop_
_entity_poly.entity_id
_entity_poly.type
_entity_poly.pdbx_seq_one_letter_code
_entity_poly.pdbx_strand_id
1 'polypeptide(L)'
;MPQTPPFTGQLNTSSYNKNLYQTKEEGYPGLYYHDNNLVSGSLEALIHHLVPTVDYYPDRTYIFTFLLSSRLFIHPYELMSKVCHLCMEQQRLSDPQADKMRVRKIAPKILQLLTEWTETFPYDFRDERMMRSLKELTHRLASGDE
;
A
#
# COMPACT_ATOMS: atom_id res chain seq x y z
N MET A 1 -19.17 29.40 33.92
CA MET A 1 -19.11 28.18 33.07
C MET A 1 -18.73 27.02 33.98
N PRO A 2 -19.53 25.94 34.10
CA PRO A 2 -19.12 24.79 34.90
C PRO A 2 -18.05 23.99 34.15
N GLN A 3 -16.96 23.62 34.83
CA GLN A 3 -15.92 22.76 34.28
C GLN A 3 -16.40 21.29 34.29
N THR A 4 -16.11 20.57 33.21
CA THR A 4 -16.33 19.13 33.09
C THR A 4 -15.22 18.35 33.82
N PRO A 5 -15.54 17.29 34.58
CA PRO A 5 -14.54 16.47 35.27
C PRO A 5 -13.76 15.59 34.28
N PRO A 6 -12.52 15.19 34.61
CA PRO A 6 -11.69 14.37 33.73
C PRO A 6 -12.22 12.94 33.64
N PHE A 7 -12.33 12.44 32.41
CA PHE A 7 -12.77 11.09 32.10
C PHE A 7 -11.60 10.12 32.26
N THR A 8 -11.51 9.44 33.42
CA THR A 8 -10.59 8.31 33.60
C THR A 8 -11.17 7.06 32.95
N GLY A 9 -10.95 6.93 31.64
CA GLY A 9 -11.13 5.68 30.91
C GLY A 9 -9.80 4.94 30.83
N GLN A 10 -9.68 3.81 31.54
CA GLN A 10 -8.58 2.86 31.40
C GLN A 10 -8.58 2.29 29.97
N LEU A 11 -7.77 2.86 29.07
CA LEU A 11 -7.39 2.19 27.83
C LEU A 11 -6.22 1.25 28.16
N ASN A 12 -6.55 -0.03 28.28
CA ASN A 12 -5.62 -1.11 28.51
C ASN A 12 -4.68 -1.23 27.29
N THR A 13 -3.46 -0.71 27.38
CA THR A 13 -2.46 -0.64 26.29
C THR A 13 -1.75 -1.97 25.99
N SER A 14 -2.27 -3.12 26.44
CA SER A 14 -1.46 -4.34 26.59
C SER A 14 -1.73 -5.50 25.60
N SER A 15 -2.29 -5.27 24.41
CA SER A 15 -2.59 -6.41 23.51
C SER A 15 -2.22 -6.27 22.02
N TYR A 16 -1.65 -5.15 21.58
CA TYR A 16 -1.39 -4.96 20.16
C TYR A 16 0.09 -5.09 19.83
N ASN A 17 0.45 -6.30 19.35
CA ASN A 17 1.52 -6.64 18.39
C ASN A 17 2.32 -7.87 18.82
N LYS A 18 1.93 -9.03 18.28
CA LYS A 18 2.80 -10.22 18.15
C LYS A 18 3.40 -10.29 16.73
N ASN A 19 3.93 -9.18 16.23
CA ASN A 19 4.74 -9.20 15.01
C ASN A 19 6.21 -9.08 15.42
N LEU A 20 6.76 -10.20 15.86
CA LEU A 20 8.20 -10.35 16.06
C LEU A 20 8.84 -10.50 14.67
N TYR A 21 9.12 -9.39 14.01
CA TYR A 21 10.00 -9.38 12.85
C TYR A 21 11.27 -8.64 13.20
N GLN A 22 12.33 -9.44 13.33
CA GLN A 22 13.70 -8.99 13.34
C GLN A 22 13.96 -8.33 11.99
N THR A 23 13.97 -6.99 11.97
CA THR A 23 14.31 -6.18 10.80
C THR A 23 15.74 -6.51 10.37
N LYS A 24 15.90 -7.40 9.39
CA LYS A 24 17.04 -7.29 8.48
C LYS A 24 16.79 -6.03 7.68
N GLU A 25 17.70 -5.07 7.83
CA GLU A 25 17.73 -3.81 7.09
C GLU A 25 17.81 -4.07 5.58
N GLU A 26 16.67 -4.27 4.95
CA GLU A 26 16.46 -4.03 3.52
C GLU A 26 15.38 -2.94 3.37
N GLY A 27 15.45 -1.92 4.23
CA GLY A 27 14.57 -0.75 4.16
C GLY A 27 14.94 0.09 2.94
N TYR A 28 13.98 0.29 2.04
CA TYR A 28 14.10 1.26 0.95
C TYR A 28 14.59 2.61 1.51
N PRO A 29 15.61 3.23 0.90
CA PRO A 29 16.19 4.47 1.41
C PRO A 29 15.12 5.56 1.43
N GLY A 30 14.73 6.03 2.62
CA GLY A 30 13.85 7.18 2.79
C GLY A 30 12.61 6.99 3.67
N LEU A 31 12.41 5.85 4.33
CA LEU A 31 11.40 5.69 5.38
C LEU A 31 12.02 5.91 6.77
N TYR A 32 11.32 6.63 7.64
CA TYR A 32 11.72 6.93 9.01
C TYR A 32 10.74 6.31 10.00
N TYR A 33 11.27 5.48 10.88
CA TYR A 33 10.51 4.75 11.89
C TYR A 33 10.84 5.24 13.30
N HIS A 34 9.82 5.30 14.16
CA HIS A 34 9.97 5.56 15.59
C HIS A 34 9.10 4.56 16.36
N ASP A 35 9.69 3.84 17.31
CA ASP A 35 9.03 2.78 18.08
C ASP A 35 8.28 1.77 17.18
N ASN A 36 8.93 1.38 16.08
CA ASN A 36 8.39 0.48 15.07
C ASN A 36 7.15 0.99 14.29
N ASN A 37 6.82 2.29 14.42
CA ASN A 37 5.78 2.96 13.65
C ASN A 37 6.39 3.81 12.55
N LEU A 38 5.84 3.74 11.34
CA LEU A 38 6.23 4.62 10.24
C LEU A 38 5.79 6.05 10.56
N VAL A 39 6.74 6.96 10.73
CA VAL A 39 6.48 8.37 11.07
C VAL A 39 6.47 9.24 9.82
N SER A 40 7.46 9.05 8.94
CA SER A 40 7.61 9.87 7.76
C SER A 40 8.43 9.16 6.68
N GLY A 41 8.43 9.72 5.49
CA GLY A 41 9.31 9.33 4.42
C GLY A 41 9.19 10.25 3.21
N SER A 42 10.03 10.04 2.20
CA SER A 42 9.80 10.67 0.90
C SER A 42 8.50 10.14 0.29
N LEU A 43 7.84 10.95 -0.54
CA LEU A 43 6.61 10.52 -1.22
C LEU A 43 6.83 9.19 -1.96
N GLU A 44 7.95 9.07 -2.67
CA GLU A 44 8.36 7.89 -3.41
C GLU A 44 8.50 6.67 -2.50
N ALA A 45 9.17 6.81 -1.35
CA ALA A 45 9.31 5.71 -0.39
C ALA A 45 7.94 5.29 0.18
N LEU A 46 7.05 6.25 0.45
CA LEU A 46 5.69 5.97 0.91
C LEU A 46 4.83 5.29 -0.17
N ILE A 47 5.00 5.66 -1.45
CA ILE A 47 4.37 4.98 -2.58
C ILE A 47 4.88 3.55 -2.71
N HIS A 48 6.19 3.33 -2.57
CA HIS A 48 6.75 1.98 -2.53
C HIS A 48 6.16 1.16 -1.37
N HIS A 49 6.02 1.75 -0.19
CA HIS A 49 5.41 1.10 0.98
C HIS A 49 3.91 0.80 0.81
N LEU A 50 3.22 1.48 -0.10
CA LEU A 50 1.83 1.17 -0.47
C LEU A 50 1.72 -0.10 -1.32
N VAL A 51 2.73 -0.44 -2.13
CA VAL A 51 2.64 -1.55 -3.07
C VAL A 51 3.00 -2.88 -2.37
N PRO A 52 2.10 -3.88 -2.34
CA PRO A 52 2.39 -5.19 -1.77
C PRO A 52 3.58 -5.89 -2.44
N THR A 53 4.25 -6.76 -1.67
CA THR A 53 5.29 -7.68 -2.17
C THR A 53 4.89 -9.12 -1.87
N VAL A 54 5.77 -10.09 -2.15
CA VAL A 54 5.52 -11.51 -1.83
C VAL A 54 5.30 -11.71 -0.32
N ASP A 55 6.09 -11.02 0.49
CA ASP A 55 6.24 -11.17 1.94
C ASP A 55 5.56 -10.05 2.74
N TYR A 56 5.16 -8.97 2.09
CA TYR A 56 4.55 -7.81 2.74
C TYR A 56 3.17 -7.45 2.15
N TYR A 57 2.30 -6.92 2.99
CA TYR A 57 1.05 -6.25 2.61
C TYR A 57 0.85 -5.07 3.58
N PRO A 58 0.61 -3.84 3.09
CA PRO A 58 0.39 -2.69 3.97
C PRO A 58 -0.83 -2.88 4.86
N ASP A 59 -0.75 -2.44 6.11
CA ASP A 59 -1.92 -2.49 6.98
C ASP A 59 -3.03 -1.53 6.49
N ARG A 60 -4.27 -1.84 6.85
CA ARG A 60 -5.43 -1.08 6.39
C ARG A 60 -5.41 0.38 6.84
N THR A 61 -4.84 0.67 8.01
CA THR A 61 -4.75 2.04 8.53
C THR A 61 -3.77 2.85 7.68
N TYR A 62 -2.64 2.27 7.29
CA TYR A 62 -1.70 2.88 6.36
C TYR A 62 -2.34 3.11 4.99
N ILE A 63 -2.96 2.08 4.37
CA ILE A 63 -3.63 2.20 3.07
C ILE A 63 -4.63 3.36 3.08
N PHE A 64 -5.54 3.36 4.06
CA PHE A 64 -6.55 4.40 4.19
C PHE A 64 -5.92 5.80 4.34
N THR A 65 -4.99 5.94 5.28
CA THR A 65 -4.38 7.24 5.63
C THR A 65 -3.55 7.79 4.47
N PHE A 66 -2.76 6.93 3.83
CA PHE A 66 -1.93 7.31 2.70
C PHE A 66 -2.77 7.67 1.48
N LEU A 67 -3.75 6.84 1.10
CA LEU A 67 -4.63 7.16 -0.02
C LEU A 67 -5.43 8.44 0.24
N LEU A 68 -5.91 8.68 1.46
CA LEU A 68 -6.60 9.91 1.83
C LEU A 68 -5.69 11.15 1.65
N SER A 69 -4.52 11.13 2.28
CA SER A 69 -3.61 12.27 2.40
C SER A 69 -2.72 12.50 1.17
N SER A 70 -2.45 11.48 0.36
CA SER A 70 -1.59 11.57 -0.83
C SER A 70 -2.10 12.59 -1.85
N ARG A 71 -3.41 12.88 -1.88
CA ARG A 71 -4.03 13.91 -2.75
C ARG A 71 -3.46 15.31 -2.55
N LEU A 72 -2.84 15.58 -1.40
CA LEU A 72 -2.15 16.84 -1.12
C LEU A 72 -0.82 16.97 -1.88
N PHE A 73 -0.25 15.84 -2.31
CA PHE A 73 1.11 15.76 -2.88
C PHE A 73 1.14 15.19 -4.30
N ILE A 74 0.18 14.34 -4.66
CA ILE A 74 0.11 13.65 -5.95
C ILE A 74 -1.34 13.43 -6.37
N HIS A 75 -1.62 13.61 -7.66
CA HIS A 75 -2.95 13.34 -8.20
C HIS A 75 -3.23 11.82 -8.25
N PRO A 76 -4.47 11.35 -7.97
CA PRO A 76 -4.78 9.92 -7.90
C PRO A 76 -4.36 9.12 -9.15
N TYR A 77 -4.54 9.68 -10.35
CA TYR A 77 -4.15 9.02 -11.60
C TYR A 77 -2.62 8.89 -11.74
N GLU A 78 -1.85 9.83 -11.21
CA GLU A 78 -0.38 9.77 -11.20
C GLU A 78 0.10 8.74 -10.17
N LEU A 79 -0.55 8.69 -9.01
CA LEU A 79 -0.30 7.66 -8.00
C LEU A 79 -0.55 6.26 -8.56
N MET A 80 -1.69 6.06 -9.24
CA MET A 80 -2.00 4.79 -9.90
C MET A 80 -0.95 4.43 -10.95
N SER A 81 -0.49 5.40 -11.76
CA SER A 81 0.58 5.15 -12.74
C SER A 81 1.88 4.67 -12.08
N LYS A 82 2.27 5.28 -10.95
CA LYS A 82 3.43 4.84 -10.16
C LYS A 82 3.22 3.44 -9.57
N VAL A 83 2.04 3.15 -9.01
CA VAL A 83 1.69 1.80 -8.51
C VAL A 83 1.79 0.76 -9.62
N CYS A 84 1.23 1.02 -10.81
CA CYS A 84 1.34 0.14 -11.96
C CYS A 84 2.81 -0.11 -12.35
N HIS A 85 3.64 0.94 -12.38
CA HIS A 85 5.06 0.82 -12.72
C HIS A 85 5.82 -0.06 -11.71
N LEU A 86 5.56 0.14 -10.41
CA LEU A 86 6.18 -0.67 -9.36
C LEU A 86 5.76 -2.13 -9.42
N CYS A 87 4.48 -2.41 -9.73
CA CYS A 87 4.03 -3.77 -9.99
C CYS A 87 4.81 -4.41 -11.15
N MET A 88 5.09 -3.68 -12.24
CA MET A 88 5.86 -4.20 -13.38
C MET A 88 7.35 -4.40 -13.05
N GLU A 89 7.95 -3.49 -12.27
CA GLU A 89 9.35 -3.63 -11.88
C GLU A 89 9.57 -4.86 -10.99
N GLN A 90 8.62 -5.17 -10.10
CA GLN A 90 8.65 -6.38 -9.29
C GLN A 90 8.66 -7.68 -10.13
N GLN A 91 8.13 -7.65 -11.36
CA GLN A 91 8.14 -8.78 -12.29
C GLN A 91 9.52 -8.93 -12.96
N ARG A 92 10.10 -7.83 -13.43
CA ARG A 92 11.33 -7.84 -14.23
C ARG A 92 12.60 -8.30 -13.48
N LEU A 93 12.58 -8.30 -12.15
CA LEU A 93 13.75 -8.58 -11.30
C LEU A 93 14.05 -10.09 -11.09
N SER A 94 13.31 -11.00 -11.72
CA SER A 94 13.45 -12.46 -11.50
C SER A 94 13.70 -13.25 -12.80
N ASP A 95 14.29 -14.44 -12.67
CA ASP A 95 14.36 -15.46 -13.74
C ASP A 95 12.95 -15.70 -14.32
N PRO A 96 12.77 -15.83 -15.65
CA PRO A 96 11.47 -15.98 -16.29
C PRO A 96 10.56 -17.06 -15.68
N GLN A 97 11.11 -18.16 -15.16
CA GLN A 97 10.32 -19.20 -14.47
C GLN A 97 9.93 -18.81 -13.03
N ALA A 98 10.83 -18.12 -12.33
CA ALA A 98 10.56 -17.59 -11.00
C ALA A 98 9.56 -16.42 -11.04
N ASP A 99 9.56 -15.64 -12.12
CA ASP A 99 8.68 -14.50 -12.34
C ASP A 99 7.21 -14.95 -12.38
N LYS A 100 6.86 -15.97 -13.18
CA LYS A 100 5.47 -16.51 -13.23
C LYS A 100 4.96 -16.93 -11.85
N MET A 101 5.79 -17.60 -11.03
CA MET A 101 5.39 -18.02 -9.68
C MET A 101 5.21 -16.82 -8.73
N ARG A 102 6.04 -15.78 -8.85
CA ARG A 102 5.93 -14.56 -8.04
C ARG A 102 4.70 -13.74 -8.43
N VAL A 103 4.43 -13.59 -9.72
CA VAL A 103 3.22 -12.91 -10.23
C VAL A 103 1.98 -13.56 -9.66
N ARG A 104 1.88 -14.89 -9.68
CA ARG A 104 0.75 -15.61 -9.08
C ARG A 104 0.57 -15.36 -7.57
N LYS A 105 1.64 -15.08 -6.83
CA LYS A 105 1.59 -14.77 -5.39
C LYS A 105 1.25 -13.30 -5.12
N ILE A 106 1.70 -12.38 -5.97
CA ILE A 106 1.52 -10.93 -5.79
C ILE A 106 0.19 -10.46 -6.37
N ALA A 107 -0.28 -11.02 -7.49
CA ALA A 107 -1.51 -10.64 -8.17
C ALA A 107 -2.73 -10.52 -7.23
N PRO A 108 -3.06 -11.52 -6.38
CA PRO A 108 -4.19 -11.39 -5.46
C PRO A 108 -4.02 -10.26 -4.44
N LYS A 109 -2.80 -9.95 -4.01
CA LYS A 109 -2.52 -8.81 -3.11
C LYS A 109 -2.72 -7.47 -3.83
N ILE A 110 -2.26 -7.35 -5.08
CA ILE A 110 -2.49 -6.14 -5.87
C ILE A 110 -3.98 -5.94 -6.12
N LEU A 111 -4.70 -7.00 -6.51
CA LEU A 111 -6.16 -6.94 -6.67
C LEU A 111 -6.84 -6.52 -5.38
N GLN A 112 -6.42 -7.05 -4.23
CA GLN A 112 -6.95 -6.63 -2.94
C GLN A 112 -6.72 -5.14 -2.67
N LEU A 113 -5.51 -4.62 -2.90
CA LEU A 113 -5.23 -3.19 -2.77
C LEU A 113 -6.13 -2.34 -3.67
N LEU A 114 -6.30 -2.75 -4.93
CA LEU A 114 -7.16 -2.05 -5.89
C LEU A 114 -8.62 -2.07 -5.45
N THR A 115 -9.11 -3.20 -4.95
CA THR A 115 -10.46 -3.31 -4.35
C THR A 115 -10.61 -2.33 -3.19
N GLU A 116 -9.68 -2.35 -2.23
CA GLU A 116 -9.73 -1.45 -1.06
C GLU A 116 -9.73 0.04 -1.50
N TRP A 117 -8.94 0.40 -2.51
CA TRP A 117 -8.96 1.76 -3.06
C TRP A 117 -10.31 2.09 -3.72
N THR A 118 -10.86 1.21 -4.57
CA THR A 118 -12.15 1.44 -5.24
C THR A 118 -13.32 1.56 -4.27
N GLU A 119 -13.31 0.78 -3.19
CA GLU A 119 -14.35 0.81 -2.16
C GLU A 119 -14.24 2.06 -1.27
N THR A 120 -13.01 2.44 -0.89
CA THR A 120 -12.78 3.56 0.03
C THR A 120 -12.92 4.92 -0.66
N PHE A 121 -12.44 5.04 -1.90
CA PHE A 121 -12.40 6.30 -2.64
C PHE A 121 -12.93 6.16 -4.08
N PRO A 122 -14.21 5.79 -4.26
CA PRO A 122 -14.79 5.52 -5.59
C PRO A 122 -14.73 6.73 -6.54
N TYR A 123 -14.66 7.95 -6.00
CA TYR A 123 -14.58 9.18 -6.79
C TYR A 123 -13.30 9.30 -7.61
N ASP A 124 -12.18 8.73 -7.17
CA ASP A 124 -10.92 8.77 -7.93
C ASP A 124 -11.06 8.07 -9.29
N PHE A 125 -11.92 7.05 -9.36
CA PHE A 125 -12.14 6.22 -10.55
C PHE A 125 -13.15 6.80 -11.54
N ARG A 126 -13.67 8.01 -11.28
CA ARG A 126 -14.41 8.78 -12.30
C ARG A 126 -13.48 9.36 -13.37
N ASP A 127 -12.19 9.46 -13.08
CA ASP A 127 -11.19 9.88 -14.05
C ASP A 127 -10.91 8.74 -15.05
N GLU A 128 -11.02 9.03 -16.35
CA GLU A 128 -10.79 8.05 -17.41
C GLU A 128 -9.37 7.48 -17.42
N ARG A 129 -8.37 8.27 -16.99
CA ARG A 129 -6.97 7.80 -16.90
C ARG A 129 -6.81 6.80 -15.76
N MET A 130 -7.50 7.04 -14.65
CA MET A 130 -7.56 6.11 -13.51
C MET A 130 -8.19 4.79 -13.93
N MET A 131 -9.37 4.86 -14.57
CA MET A 131 -10.11 3.68 -15.03
C MET A 131 -9.35 2.90 -16.10
N ARG A 132 -8.69 3.59 -17.04
CA ARG A 132 -7.81 2.95 -18.04
C ARG A 132 -6.67 2.19 -17.36
N SER A 133 -5.98 2.81 -16.42
CA SER A 133 -4.84 2.20 -15.71
C SER A 133 -5.27 0.97 -14.91
N LEU A 134 -6.43 1.05 -14.24
CA LEU A 134 -7.02 -0.08 -13.51
C LEU A 134 -7.31 -1.27 -14.44
N LYS A 135 -7.95 -1.02 -15.59
CA LYS A 135 -8.27 -2.05 -16.58
C LYS A 135 -7.00 -2.71 -17.14
N GLU A 136 -6.02 -1.90 -17.51
CA GLU A 136 -4.73 -2.37 -18.04
C GLU A 136 -4.00 -3.26 -17.03
N LEU A 137 -3.90 -2.81 -15.78
CA LEU A 137 -3.24 -3.56 -14.71
C LEU A 137 -3.97 -4.87 -14.42
N THR A 138 -5.30 -4.83 -14.29
CA THR A 138 -6.11 -6.02 -13.99
C THR A 138 -6.03 -7.05 -15.11
N HIS A 139 -6.09 -6.60 -16.37
CA HIS A 139 -5.95 -7.48 -17.52
C HIS A 139 -4.58 -8.17 -17.56
N ARG A 140 -3.50 -7.44 -17.27
CA ARG A 140 -2.13 -7.99 -17.19
C ARG A 140 -1.96 -8.99 -16.06
N LEU A 141 -2.55 -8.73 -14.90
CA LEU A 141 -2.51 -9.67 -13.78
C LEU A 141 -3.28 -10.96 -14.09
N ALA A 142 -4.34 -10.89 -14.89
CA ALA A 142 -5.07 -12.05 -15.36
C ALA A 142 -4.34 -12.84 -16.46
N SER A 143 -3.66 -12.14 -17.39
CA SER A 143 -2.94 -12.79 -18.49
C SER A 143 -1.56 -13.34 -18.12
N GLY A 144 -0.99 -12.94 -16.98
CA GLY A 144 0.22 -13.55 -16.42
C GLY A 144 0.07 -15.01 -15.97
N ASP A 145 -1.12 -15.61 -16.14
CA ASP A 145 -1.40 -17.02 -15.84
C ASP A 145 -1.16 -17.98 -17.03
N GLU A 146 -1.03 -17.45 -18.26
CA GLU A 146 -0.69 -18.21 -19.49
C GLU A 146 0.83 -18.26 -19.75
#